data_AF-A0A427AR25-F1
#
_entry.id   AF-A0A427AR25-F1
#
_cell.length_a   1.000
_cell.length_b   1.000
_cell.length_c   1.000
_cell.angle_alpha   90.00
_cell.angle_beta   90.00
_cell.angle_gamma   90.00
#
_symmetry.space_group_name_H-M   'P 1'
#
loop_
_entity.id
_entity.type
_entity.pdbx_description
1 polymer ?
#
loop_
_entity_poly.entity_id
_entity_poly.type
_entity_poly.pdbx_seq_one_letter_code
_entity_poly.pdbx_strand_id
1 'polypeptide(L)'
;MMVGSAGCVLSQLFRSFDQDHCSFQRYLLTYMLLMKNGSLFEEVNEVIFDKELNLLNLDLTDLTRRRPVYKRHTASNYSVQKSNGCLLPGLVDDVALVCLALSCRSGYPSLACVNKRFNWLIRSGYLYKLRRQLGVREHWVYLACSLMPWEAFDPIQQRWMRLPRMPCDECFSYADKESLAVGTQLLVFGRELTGFAIWMYNLVTCDWSRCPMMSLPRCLFGSSSSGEIAIIAGGSDMAGHVLKCAELYNSESGIWEALPDMNMPRRLCSGFFMDGKFYVIGGMSSHTDSLTCGEEFNLKTRTWRRIRNMYPGGNRATQSPPLVAVVNNQLYAADQATNEVKKYDKENNTWNVVRPLPVRADSSNGWGLAFKACGDKLLVVGGHRGPQGEVIVLHYWRPEEGNMGGEDWDILSIRERAGAFVYNCAIMGC
;
A
#
# COMPACT_ATOMS: atom_id res chain seq x y z
N MET A 1 -26.49 -46.28 22.85
CA MET A 1 -27.14 -45.09 23.47
C MET A 1 -26.10 -44.49 24.41
N MET A 2 -25.44 -43.38 24.01
CA MET A 2 -25.87 -41.98 24.25
C MET A 2 -25.89 -41.68 25.76
N VAL A 3 -25.16 -40.73 26.37
CA VAL A 3 -24.54 -39.46 25.98
C VAL A 3 -23.43 -39.14 27.01
N GLY A 4 -22.30 -38.56 26.62
CA GLY A 4 -21.29 -38.00 27.54
C GLY A 4 -20.74 -36.66 27.00
N SER A 5 -20.81 -35.61 27.81
CA SER A 5 -20.78 -34.20 27.41
C SER A 5 -19.42 -33.66 26.93
N ALA A 6 -19.47 -32.82 25.89
CA ALA A 6 -18.31 -32.12 25.30
C ALA A 6 -17.69 -31.01 26.19
N GLY A 7 -18.22 -30.79 27.40
CA GLY A 7 -17.73 -29.78 28.35
C GLY A 7 -16.56 -30.24 29.23
N CYS A 8 -16.25 -31.54 29.26
CA CYS A 8 -15.27 -32.09 30.23
C CYS A 8 -13.82 -32.06 29.72
N VAL A 9 -13.61 -31.96 28.40
CA VAL A 9 -12.25 -31.95 27.80
C VAL A 9 -11.59 -30.57 27.87
N LEU A 10 -12.38 -29.50 27.77
CA LEU A 10 -11.91 -28.11 27.88
C LEU A 10 -11.48 -27.75 29.31
N SER A 11 -12.21 -28.19 30.34
CA SER A 11 -11.88 -27.90 31.75
C SER A 11 -10.64 -28.66 32.24
N GLN A 12 -10.33 -29.83 31.66
CA GLN A 12 -9.08 -30.55 31.91
C GLN A 12 -7.88 -29.91 31.22
N LEU A 13 -8.07 -29.35 30.01
CA LEU A 13 -7.07 -28.50 29.35
C LEU A 13 -6.72 -27.30 30.25
N PHE A 14 -7.73 -26.64 30.85
CA PHE A 14 -7.49 -25.48 31.72
C PHE A 14 -6.70 -25.78 33.00
N ARG A 15 -6.86 -26.97 33.61
CA ARG A 15 -6.15 -27.34 34.84
C ARG A 15 -4.69 -27.78 34.64
N SER A 16 -4.27 -28.12 33.42
CA SER A 16 -2.85 -28.45 33.14
C SER A 16 -1.98 -27.23 32.83
N PHE A 17 -2.53 -26.01 32.80
CA PHE A 17 -1.78 -24.79 32.46
C PHE A 17 -1.05 -24.13 33.63
N ASP A 18 -1.21 -24.61 34.86
CA ASP A 18 -0.70 -23.93 36.07
C ASP A 18 0.69 -24.37 36.55
N GLN A 19 1.39 -25.27 35.83
CA GLN A 19 2.58 -25.92 36.42
C GLN A 19 3.90 -25.89 35.66
N ASP A 20 4.04 -25.31 34.46
CA ASP A 20 5.35 -25.30 33.79
C ASP A 20 5.72 -23.98 33.09
N HIS A 21 6.78 -23.36 33.63
CA HIS A 21 7.52 -22.23 33.09
C HIS A 21 8.27 -22.59 31.79
N CYS A 22 7.55 -22.71 30.67
CA CYS A 22 8.12 -22.51 29.33
C CYS A 22 7.04 -22.67 28.26
N SER A 23 6.64 -21.58 27.57
CA SER A 23 6.24 -21.64 26.15
C SER A 23 5.68 -20.31 25.64
N PHE A 24 6.57 -19.52 25.04
CA PHE A 24 6.21 -18.48 24.07
C PHE A 24 5.25 -19.00 22.97
N GLN A 25 5.30 -20.29 22.65
CA GLN A 25 4.41 -20.98 21.71
C GLN A 25 2.97 -21.11 22.21
N ARG A 26 2.72 -21.22 23.53
CA ARG A 26 1.37 -21.22 24.08
C ARG A 26 0.75 -19.83 23.99
N TYR A 27 1.52 -18.77 24.20
CA TYR A 27 1.06 -17.40 23.98
C TYR A 27 0.67 -17.13 22.53
N LEU A 28 1.45 -17.61 21.56
CA LEU A 28 1.13 -17.47 20.15
C LEU A 28 -0.11 -18.29 19.77
N LEU A 29 -0.27 -19.50 20.29
CA LEU A 29 -1.46 -20.33 20.04
C LEU A 29 -2.71 -19.74 20.71
N THR A 30 -2.60 -19.21 21.93
CA THR A 30 -3.69 -18.52 22.63
C THR A 30 -4.04 -17.20 21.94
N TYR A 31 -3.06 -16.43 21.46
CA TYR A 31 -3.29 -15.24 20.62
C TYR A 31 -3.98 -15.61 19.30
N MET A 32 -3.57 -16.71 18.66
CA MET A 32 -4.20 -17.22 17.44
C MET A 32 -5.62 -17.77 17.68
N LEU A 33 -5.89 -18.36 18.84
CA LEU A 33 -7.22 -18.83 19.25
C LEU A 33 -8.11 -17.67 19.71
N LEU A 34 -7.56 -16.63 20.34
CA LEU A 34 -8.25 -15.38 20.67
C LEU A 34 -8.61 -14.58 19.41
N MET A 35 -7.75 -14.56 18.40
CA MET A 35 -8.04 -13.98 17.08
C MET A 35 -9.06 -14.79 16.27
N LYS A 36 -9.32 -16.06 16.65
CA LYS A 36 -10.33 -16.93 16.05
C LYS A 36 -11.65 -16.95 16.81
N ASN A 37 -11.64 -16.64 18.11
CA ASN A 37 -12.83 -16.48 18.95
C ASN A 37 -13.20 -14.99 19.06
N GLY A 38 -13.79 -14.47 17.99
CA GLY A 38 -14.50 -13.20 17.98
C GLY A 38 -15.83 -13.28 18.76
N SER A 39 -15.79 -13.56 20.06
CA SER A 39 -16.97 -13.50 20.93
C SER A 39 -16.80 -12.52 22.10
N LEU A 40 -16.18 -11.39 21.81
CA LEU A 40 -16.76 -10.09 22.19
C LEU A 40 -17.43 -9.43 20.96
N PHE A 41 -17.89 -10.26 20.00
CA PHE A 41 -18.57 -9.87 18.76
C PHE A 41 -20.03 -10.37 18.71
N GLU A 42 -20.64 -10.65 19.87
CA GLU A 42 -22.09 -10.47 20.07
C GLU A 42 -22.26 -9.00 20.49
N GLU A 43 -22.97 -8.14 19.77
CA GLU A 43 -24.32 -8.32 19.25
C GLU A 43 -24.40 -8.20 17.71
N VAL A 44 -23.41 -8.71 16.97
CA VAL A 44 -23.34 -8.55 15.50
C VAL A 44 -24.02 -9.71 14.79
N ASN A 45 -25.30 -9.93 15.09
CA ASN A 45 -26.14 -10.89 14.39
C ASN A 45 -27.42 -10.21 13.92
N GLU A 46 -27.36 -9.67 12.71
CA GLU A 46 -28.43 -9.42 11.74
C GLU A 46 -27.77 -8.50 10.71
N VAL A 47 -27.18 -9.01 9.62
CA VAL A 47 -27.83 -8.88 8.30
C VAL A 47 -27.13 -9.71 7.21
N ILE A 48 -26.00 -10.39 7.47
CA ILE A 48 -25.22 -11.02 6.37
C ILE A 48 -25.44 -12.54 6.31
N PHE A 49 -26.71 -12.93 6.11
CA PHE A 49 -27.04 -14.13 5.33
C PHE A 49 -27.57 -13.64 3.98
N ASP A 50 -26.70 -13.60 2.98
CA ASP A 50 -26.95 -14.18 1.65
C ASP A 50 -25.87 -13.71 0.66
N LYS A 51 -24.86 -14.56 0.46
CA LYS A 51 -24.52 -15.14 -0.85
C LYS A 51 -23.25 -15.99 -0.72
N GLU A 52 -23.50 -17.30 -0.71
CA GLU A 52 -22.65 -18.43 -1.06
C GLU A 52 -21.21 -18.12 -1.53
N LEU A 53 -20.24 -18.36 -0.64
CA LEU A 53 -18.87 -18.71 -1.02
C LEU A 53 -18.78 -20.23 -1.13
N ASN A 54 -18.93 -20.72 -2.36
CA ASN A 54 -18.60 -22.08 -2.78
C ASN A 54 -17.13 -22.39 -2.46
N LEU A 55 -16.90 -22.99 -1.29
CA LEU A 55 -15.59 -23.49 -0.82
C LEU A 55 -15.39 -24.99 -1.10
N LEU A 56 -16.19 -25.58 -1.99
CA LEU A 56 -15.98 -26.91 -2.54
C LEU A 56 -15.41 -26.77 -3.96
N ASN A 57 -14.08 -26.86 -4.08
CA ASN A 57 -13.28 -27.26 -5.26
C ASN A 57 -11.90 -26.58 -5.33
N LEU A 58 -11.17 -26.53 -4.21
CA LEU A 58 -9.70 -26.38 -4.26
C LEU A 58 -9.09 -27.78 -4.11
N ASP A 59 -8.81 -28.40 -5.27
CA ASP A 59 -8.10 -29.66 -5.36
C ASP A 59 -6.64 -29.45 -4.92
N LEU A 60 -6.34 -29.78 -3.66
CA LEU A 60 -5.01 -29.66 -3.03
C LEU A 60 -3.93 -30.56 -3.69
N THR A 61 -4.28 -31.36 -4.70
CA THR A 61 -3.35 -32.31 -5.32
C THR A 61 -2.31 -31.65 -6.24
N ASP A 62 -2.60 -30.47 -6.80
CA ASP A 62 -1.73 -29.86 -7.83
C ASP A 62 -0.49 -29.13 -7.26
N LEU A 63 -0.51 -28.77 -5.97
CA LEU A 63 0.65 -28.19 -5.25
C LEU A 63 1.75 -29.23 -4.96
N THR A 64 1.47 -30.52 -5.11
CA THR A 64 2.44 -31.59 -4.80
C THR A 64 3.34 -32.00 -5.97
N ARG A 65 3.12 -31.49 -7.19
CA ARG A 65 3.77 -31.98 -8.42
C ARG A 65 5.06 -31.30 -8.87
N ARG A 66 5.61 -30.34 -8.12
CA ARG A 66 6.92 -29.75 -8.46
C ARG A 66 7.95 -29.97 -7.35
N ARG A 67 8.57 -31.15 -7.35
CA ARG A 67 9.82 -31.40 -6.60
C ARG A 67 10.99 -30.73 -7.35
N PRO A 68 11.80 -29.87 -6.71
CA PRO A 68 13.07 -29.47 -7.29
C PRO A 68 14.07 -30.63 -7.19
N VAL A 69 14.72 -30.95 -8.30
CA VAL A 69 15.79 -31.96 -8.38
C VAL A 69 17.04 -31.40 -7.69
N TYR A 70 17.36 -31.95 -6.51
CA TYR A 70 18.60 -31.64 -5.79
C TYR A 70 19.75 -32.44 -6.42
N LYS A 71 20.67 -31.79 -7.13
CA LYS A 71 21.94 -32.43 -7.53
C LYS A 71 22.81 -32.64 -6.29
N ARG A 72 23.11 -33.91 -5.99
CA ARG A 72 24.10 -34.30 -4.97
C ARG A 72 25.51 -34.02 -5.49
N HIS A 73 26.28 -33.22 -4.74
CA HIS A 73 27.73 -33.31 -4.74
C HIS A 73 28.19 -33.91 -3.41
N THR A 74 29.20 -34.76 -3.53
CA THR A 74 29.66 -35.79 -2.59
C THR A 74 30.41 -35.25 -1.36
N ALA A 75 30.05 -35.85 -0.22
CA ALA A 75 30.73 -36.01 1.07
C ALA A 75 32.03 -35.22 1.39
N SER A 76 31.96 -34.43 2.46
CA SER A 76 32.95 -34.49 3.53
C SER A 76 32.28 -34.23 4.89
N ASN A 77 32.71 -35.00 5.89
CA ASN A 77 32.08 -35.18 7.19
C ASN A 77 32.22 -33.94 8.09
N TYR A 78 31.10 -33.27 8.40
CA TYR A 78 30.93 -32.57 9.67
C TYR A 78 29.50 -32.76 10.16
N SER A 79 29.38 -33.45 11.30
CA SER A 79 28.16 -33.67 12.05
C SER A 79 27.62 -32.34 12.57
N VAL A 80 26.67 -31.76 11.86
CA VAL A 80 25.72 -30.81 12.43
C VAL A 80 24.36 -31.50 12.39
N GLN A 81 23.87 -31.89 13.57
CA GLN A 81 22.48 -32.25 13.77
C GLN A 81 21.61 -31.10 13.24
N LYS A 82 21.09 -31.23 12.01
CA LYS A 82 19.98 -30.41 11.53
C LYS A 82 18.77 -30.82 12.36
N SER A 83 18.41 -30.02 13.35
CA SER A 83 17.14 -30.16 14.03
C SER A 83 16.03 -29.96 12.99
N ASN A 84 15.45 -31.07 12.53
CA ASN A 84 14.18 -31.13 11.79
C ASN A 84 13.01 -30.78 12.74
N GLY A 85 13.11 -29.69 13.51
CA GLY A 85 12.00 -29.22 14.33
C GLY A 85 10.99 -28.51 13.44
N CYS A 86 9.70 -28.76 13.60
CA CYS A 86 8.66 -27.98 12.92
C CYS A 86 8.76 -26.49 13.32
N LEU A 87 8.32 -25.58 12.44
CA LEU A 87 8.23 -24.13 12.69
C LEU A 87 7.40 -23.84 13.95
N LEU A 88 6.23 -24.47 14.02
CA LEU A 88 5.34 -24.46 15.17
C LEU A 88 5.15 -25.92 15.61
N PRO A 89 5.52 -26.29 16.85
CA PRO A 89 5.33 -27.66 17.34
C PRO A 89 3.87 -28.09 17.23
N GLY A 90 3.65 -29.31 16.74
CA GLY A 90 2.30 -29.85 16.51
C GLY A 90 1.65 -29.42 15.20
N LEU A 91 2.27 -28.54 14.42
CA LEU A 91 1.80 -28.16 13.08
C LEU A 91 2.78 -28.62 12.01
N VAL A 92 2.24 -28.96 10.85
CA VAL A 92 3.03 -29.13 9.62
C VAL A 92 3.49 -27.76 9.16
N ASP A 93 4.72 -27.66 8.64
CA ASP A 93 5.35 -26.39 8.28
C ASP A 93 4.51 -25.56 7.29
N ASP A 94 3.82 -26.19 6.34
CA ASP A 94 2.97 -25.49 5.38
C ASP A 94 1.81 -24.75 6.07
N VAL A 95 1.14 -25.41 7.03
CA VAL A 95 0.06 -24.80 7.83
C VAL A 95 0.63 -23.69 8.71
N ALA A 96 1.79 -23.92 9.33
CA ALA A 96 2.46 -22.91 10.14
C ALA A 96 2.81 -21.66 9.32
N LEU A 97 3.29 -21.82 8.08
CA LEU A 97 3.60 -20.70 7.18
C LEU A 97 2.35 -19.90 6.80
N VAL A 98 1.24 -20.56 6.49
CA VAL A 98 -0.04 -19.90 6.22
C VAL A 98 -0.52 -19.11 7.44
N CYS A 99 -0.46 -19.70 8.62
CA CYS A 99 -0.80 -19.01 9.87
C CYS A 99 0.07 -17.76 10.10
N LEU A 100 1.39 -17.86 9.89
CA LEU A 100 2.31 -16.74 10.04
C LEU A 100 2.04 -15.66 8.97
N ALA A 101 1.73 -16.05 7.74
CA ALA A 101 1.35 -15.12 6.68
C ALA A 101 0.07 -14.35 7.03
N LEU A 102 -0.91 -14.99 7.67
CA LEU A 102 -2.17 -14.35 8.10
C LEU A 102 -2.00 -13.43 9.31
N SER A 103 -0.91 -13.53 10.07
CA SER A 103 -0.68 -12.66 11.22
C SER A 103 -0.34 -11.22 10.80
N CYS A 104 -0.67 -10.24 11.66
CA CYS A 104 -0.45 -8.82 11.40
C CYS A 104 1.05 -8.51 11.24
N ARG A 105 1.40 -7.70 10.23
CA ARG A 105 2.80 -7.35 9.93
C ARG A 105 3.50 -6.61 11.08
N SER A 106 2.74 -5.91 11.92
CA SER A 106 3.28 -5.23 13.11
C SER A 106 3.96 -6.19 14.11
N GLY A 107 3.56 -7.47 14.11
CA GLY A 107 4.13 -8.51 14.95
C GLY A 107 5.38 -9.18 14.38
N TYR A 108 5.73 -8.92 13.10
CA TYR A 108 6.87 -9.56 12.45
C TYR A 108 8.20 -9.23 13.14
N PRO A 109 8.50 -7.98 13.56
CA PRO A 109 9.71 -7.72 14.33
C PRO A 109 9.85 -8.58 15.59
N SER A 110 8.75 -8.80 16.32
CA SER A 110 8.74 -9.65 17.52
C SER A 110 8.95 -11.13 17.16
N LEU A 111 8.31 -11.60 16.09
CA LEU A 111 8.53 -12.97 15.57
C LEU A 111 9.97 -13.19 15.11
N ALA A 112 10.61 -12.20 14.49
CA ALA A 112 12.00 -12.29 14.04
C ALA A 112 12.99 -12.44 15.21
N CYS A 113 12.61 -12.02 16.42
CA CYS A 113 13.44 -12.15 17.62
C CYS A 113 13.35 -13.54 18.28
N VAL A 114 12.41 -14.40 17.87
CA VAL A 114 12.17 -15.70 18.53
C VAL A 114 13.35 -16.66 18.35
N ASN A 115 13.83 -16.83 17.12
CA ASN A 115 15.03 -17.60 16.81
C ASN A 115 15.54 -17.29 15.39
N LYS A 116 16.71 -17.84 15.03
CA LYS A 116 17.33 -17.66 13.71
C LYS A 116 16.42 -18.08 12.54
N ARG A 117 15.57 -19.10 12.72
CA ARG A 117 14.68 -19.60 11.66
C ARG A 117 13.54 -18.62 11.39
N PHE A 118 12.87 -18.10 12.42
CA PHE A 118 11.86 -17.05 12.25
C PHE A 118 12.45 -15.76 11.70
N ASN A 119 13.64 -15.37 12.19
CA ASN A 119 14.37 -14.21 11.68
C ASN A 119 14.63 -14.35 10.17
N TRP A 120 15.19 -15.49 9.76
CA TRP A 120 15.45 -15.79 8.34
C TRP A 120 14.17 -15.80 7.52
N LEU A 121 13.10 -16.43 8.01
CA LEU A 121 11.81 -16.50 7.33
C LEU A 121 11.26 -15.09 7.01
N ILE A 122 11.31 -14.18 7.98
CA ILE A 122 10.82 -12.80 7.81
C ILE A 122 11.73 -12.00 6.88
N ARG A 123 13.06 -12.07 7.10
CA ARG A 123 14.06 -11.37 6.29
C ARG A 123 14.21 -11.91 4.87
N SER A 124 13.74 -13.13 4.60
CA SER A 124 13.74 -13.69 3.24
C SER A 124 12.69 -13.03 2.34
N GLY A 125 11.72 -12.31 2.91
CA GLY A 125 10.60 -11.75 2.18
C GLY A 125 9.51 -12.80 1.82
N TYR A 126 9.72 -14.07 2.16
CA TYR A 126 8.83 -15.17 1.77
C TYR A 126 7.39 -14.97 2.26
N LEU A 127 7.20 -14.56 3.52
CA LEU A 127 5.86 -14.34 4.07
C LEU A 127 5.10 -13.23 3.33
N TYR A 128 5.78 -12.17 2.88
CA TYR A 128 5.15 -11.13 2.08
C TYR A 128 4.70 -11.65 0.72
N LYS A 129 5.50 -12.50 0.07
CA LYS A 129 5.11 -13.17 -1.19
C LYS A 129 3.91 -14.10 -0.98
N LEU A 130 3.92 -14.88 0.09
CA LEU A 130 2.84 -15.80 0.44
C LEU A 130 1.54 -15.05 0.75
N ARG A 131 1.60 -13.94 1.49
CA ARG A 131 0.44 -13.06 1.76
C ARG A 131 -0.23 -12.60 0.48
N ARG A 132 0.56 -12.16 -0.51
CA ARG A 132 0.03 -11.75 -1.81
C ARG A 132 -0.65 -12.90 -2.54
N GLN A 133 -0.08 -14.10 -2.52
CA GLN A 133 -0.70 -15.31 -3.09
C GLN A 133 -2.02 -15.69 -2.40
N LEU A 134 -2.09 -15.48 -1.08
CA LEU A 134 -3.29 -15.73 -0.28
C LEU A 134 -4.32 -14.60 -0.35
N GLY A 135 -4.03 -13.50 -1.05
CA GLY A 135 -4.90 -12.33 -1.13
C GLY A 135 -5.00 -11.52 0.17
N VAL A 136 -4.10 -11.76 1.13
CA VAL A 136 -4.04 -11.02 2.40
C VAL A 136 -3.46 -9.64 2.13
N ARG A 137 -4.22 -8.59 2.42
CA ARG A 137 -3.81 -7.20 2.18
C ARG A 137 -3.90 -6.39 3.47
N GLU A 138 -2.75 -5.90 3.91
CA GLU A 138 -2.67 -4.97 5.05
C GLU A 138 -2.05 -3.66 4.56
N HIS A 139 -2.84 -2.60 4.57
CA HIS A 139 -2.42 -1.28 4.09
C HIS A 139 -1.81 -0.46 5.20
N TRP A 140 -0.57 -0.01 5.02
CA TRP A 140 0.08 0.97 5.90
C TRP A 140 0.27 2.29 5.16
N VAL A 141 0.18 3.38 5.91
CA VAL A 141 0.33 4.75 5.41
C VAL A 141 1.76 5.21 5.67
N TYR A 142 2.50 5.57 4.62
CA TYR A 142 3.87 6.10 4.72
C TYR A 142 3.83 7.60 4.43
N LEU A 143 4.32 8.41 5.35
CA LEU A 143 4.19 9.86 5.34
C LEU A 143 5.54 10.53 5.55
N ALA A 144 5.72 11.65 4.86
CA ALA A 144 6.76 12.63 5.14
C ALA A 144 6.07 13.94 5.53
N CYS A 145 5.99 14.20 6.83
CA CYS A 145 5.35 15.39 7.41
C CYS A 145 6.35 16.49 7.77
N SER A 146 7.59 16.10 8.03
CA SER A 146 8.73 16.98 8.14
C SER A 146 9.72 16.67 7.02
N LEU A 147 10.78 17.46 6.90
CA LEU A 147 11.84 17.22 5.91
C LEU A 147 12.40 15.80 6.01
N MET A 148 12.59 15.27 7.23
CA MET A 148 12.96 13.89 7.58
C MET A 148 12.70 13.65 9.09
N PRO A 149 12.49 12.40 9.56
CA PRO A 149 12.42 11.14 8.81
C PRO A 149 11.00 10.81 8.30
N TRP A 150 10.93 9.82 7.40
CA TRP A 150 9.65 9.20 7.02
C TRP A 150 9.04 8.45 8.20
N GLU A 151 7.72 8.46 8.28
CA GLU A 151 6.95 7.76 9.30
C GLU A 151 5.97 6.81 8.62
N ALA A 152 5.80 5.61 9.18
CA ALA A 152 4.78 4.66 8.79
C ALA A 152 3.72 4.57 9.88
N PHE A 153 2.47 4.50 9.47
CA PHE A 153 1.33 4.33 10.33
C PHE A 153 0.60 3.05 9.96
N ASP A 154 0.38 2.19 10.95
CA ASP A 154 -0.45 0.99 10.87
C ASP A 154 -1.88 1.34 11.30
N PRO A 155 -2.85 1.40 10.37
CA PRO A 155 -4.25 1.71 10.66
C PRO A 155 -4.95 0.66 11.53
N ILE A 156 -4.49 -0.58 11.54
CA ILE A 156 -5.13 -1.70 12.26
C ILE A 156 -4.72 -1.65 13.73
N GLN A 157 -3.42 -1.52 13.99
CA GLN A 157 -2.90 -1.45 15.37
C GLN A 157 -2.77 -0.03 15.91
N GLN A 158 -3.13 0.98 15.10
CA GLN A 158 -3.05 2.40 15.48
C GLN A 158 -1.64 2.82 15.92
N ARG A 159 -0.62 2.29 15.25
CA ARG A 159 0.78 2.44 15.66
C ARG A 159 1.59 3.24 14.64
N TRP A 160 2.28 4.26 15.14
CA TRP A 160 3.29 5.00 14.39
C TRP A 160 4.67 4.40 14.55
N MET A 161 5.43 4.38 13.45
CA MET A 161 6.80 3.87 13.37
C MET A 161 7.64 4.86 12.57
N ARG A 162 8.88 5.08 13.00
CA ARG A 162 9.84 5.87 12.24
C ARG A 162 10.68 4.96 11.35
N LEU A 163 10.81 5.34 10.10
CA LEU A 163 11.76 4.68 9.19
C LEU A 163 13.19 5.18 9.50
N PRO A 164 14.21 4.40 9.14
CA PRO A 164 15.58 4.90 9.13
C PRO A 164 15.68 6.19 8.31
N ARG A 165 16.65 7.04 8.65
CA ARG A 165 16.90 8.25 7.87
C ARG A 165 17.41 7.84 6.49
N MET A 166 16.73 8.31 5.45
CA MET A 166 17.17 8.16 4.07
C MET A 166 18.53 8.86 3.88
N PRO A 167 19.55 8.17 3.32
CA PRO A 167 20.90 8.70 3.19
C PRO A 167 21.07 9.59 1.95
N CYS A 168 20.19 10.57 1.79
CA CYS A 168 20.21 11.52 0.69
C CYS A 168 20.99 12.81 1.05
N ASP A 169 21.34 13.60 0.04
CA ASP A 169 21.95 14.91 0.26
C ASP A 169 20.91 15.97 0.71
N GLU A 170 21.40 17.17 1.03
CA GLU A 170 20.53 18.29 1.42
C GLU A 170 19.63 18.75 0.27
N CYS A 171 20.12 18.71 -0.98
CA CYS A 171 19.34 19.10 -2.15
C CYS A 171 18.08 18.25 -2.28
N PHE A 172 18.20 16.93 -2.11
CA PHE A 172 17.07 16.01 -2.11
C PHE A 172 16.11 16.29 -0.96
N SER A 173 16.64 16.60 0.21
CA SER A 173 15.82 16.89 1.40
C SER A 173 14.89 18.09 1.17
N TYR A 174 15.35 19.13 0.46
CA TYR A 174 14.56 20.33 0.18
C TYR A 174 13.82 20.31 -1.17
N ALA A 175 14.21 19.46 -2.11
CA ALA A 175 13.55 19.35 -3.41
C ALA A 175 12.14 18.75 -3.27
N ASP A 176 11.27 19.08 -4.23
CA ASP A 176 9.98 18.40 -4.41
C ASP A 176 10.21 16.91 -4.66
N LYS A 177 9.33 16.10 -4.10
CA LYS A 177 9.41 14.64 -4.15
C LYS A 177 8.11 14.06 -4.64
N GLU A 178 8.21 12.99 -5.39
CA GLU A 178 7.10 12.08 -5.62
C GLU A 178 7.37 10.76 -4.90
N SER A 179 6.33 10.07 -4.46
CA SER A 179 6.51 8.74 -3.88
C SER A 179 5.47 7.76 -4.34
N LEU A 180 5.87 6.50 -4.37
CA LEU A 180 5.07 5.37 -4.82
C LEU A 180 5.47 4.12 -4.06
N ALA A 181 4.49 3.40 -3.52
CA ALA A 181 4.74 2.07 -2.98
C ALA A 181 4.47 1.02 -4.06
N VAL A 182 5.34 0.02 -4.20
CA VAL A 182 5.22 -1.08 -5.17
C VAL A 182 5.78 -2.36 -4.55
N GLY A 183 4.99 -3.43 -4.55
CA GLY A 183 5.31 -4.63 -3.77
C GLY A 183 5.64 -4.26 -2.31
N THR A 184 6.82 -4.68 -1.84
CA THR A 184 7.36 -4.38 -0.50
C THR A 184 8.34 -3.20 -0.47
N GLN A 185 8.27 -2.32 -1.47
CA GLN A 185 9.21 -1.21 -1.65
C GLN A 185 8.47 0.12 -1.66
N LEU A 186 9.04 1.13 -1.00
CA LEU A 186 8.64 2.53 -1.11
C LEU A 186 9.69 3.26 -1.94
N LEU A 187 9.30 3.77 -3.10
CA LEU A 187 10.13 4.58 -3.98
C LEU A 187 9.87 6.06 -3.71
N VAL A 188 10.94 6.83 -3.56
CA VAL A 188 10.92 8.29 -3.40
C VAL A 188 11.77 8.89 -4.51
N PHE A 189 11.12 9.59 -5.41
CA PHE A 189 11.71 10.28 -6.56
C PHE A 189 11.96 11.72 -6.18
N GLY A 190 13.11 12.25 -6.54
CA GLY A 190 13.48 13.64 -6.27
C GLY A 190 14.75 14.03 -7.00
N ARG A 191 15.42 15.06 -6.50
CA ARG A 191 16.61 15.63 -7.12
C ARG A 191 17.72 15.85 -6.10
N GLU A 192 18.90 15.35 -6.43
CA GLU A 192 20.16 15.60 -5.74
C GLU A 192 21.00 16.63 -6.50
N LEU A 193 22.15 17.00 -5.93
CA LEU A 193 23.10 17.93 -6.54
C LEU A 193 23.51 17.50 -7.97
N THR A 194 23.68 16.20 -8.21
CA THR A 194 24.15 15.66 -9.49
C THR A 194 23.04 15.38 -10.50
N GLY A 195 21.76 15.47 -10.10
CA GLY A 195 20.62 15.22 -10.99
C GLY A 195 19.45 14.52 -10.30
N PHE A 196 18.55 13.94 -11.08
CA PHE A 196 17.45 13.15 -10.55
C PHE A 196 17.95 11.91 -9.81
N ALA A 197 17.26 11.58 -8.72
CA ALA A 197 17.58 10.45 -7.87
C ALA A 197 16.30 9.74 -7.42
N ILE A 198 16.44 8.44 -7.14
CA ILE A 198 15.38 7.58 -6.64
C ILE A 198 15.94 6.81 -5.46
N TRP A 199 15.36 7.06 -4.30
CA TRP A 199 15.64 6.31 -3.08
C TRP A 199 14.54 5.27 -2.87
N MET A 200 14.95 4.05 -2.50
CA MET A 200 14.05 2.94 -2.26
C MET A 200 14.21 2.47 -0.82
N TYR A 201 13.12 2.47 -0.07
CA TYR A 201 13.03 1.77 1.21
C TYR A 201 12.47 0.38 0.99
N ASN A 202 13.18 -0.63 1.46
CA ASN A 202 12.74 -2.02 1.40
C ASN A 202 12.20 -2.47 2.76
N LEU A 203 10.93 -2.88 2.80
CA LEU A 203 10.25 -3.31 4.02
C LEU A 203 10.85 -4.59 4.62
N VAL A 204 11.46 -5.45 3.80
CA VAL A 204 12.02 -6.74 4.23
C VAL A 204 13.36 -6.54 4.94
N THR A 205 14.23 -5.68 4.39
CA THR A 205 15.53 -5.36 4.99
C THR A 205 15.45 -4.23 6.01
N CYS A 206 14.34 -3.48 6.01
CA CYS A 206 14.13 -2.27 6.79
C CYS A 206 15.22 -1.22 6.57
N ASP A 207 15.66 -1.05 5.32
CA ASP A 207 16.76 -0.13 4.98
C ASP A 207 16.52 0.60 3.66
N TRP A 208 17.22 1.72 3.48
CA TRP A 208 17.23 2.50 2.26
C TRP A 208 18.38 2.11 1.35
N SER A 209 18.10 2.03 0.05
CA SER A 209 19.13 1.87 -0.98
C SER A 209 18.78 2.73 -2.20
N ARG A 210 19.75 2.90 -3.10
CA ARG A 210 19.46 3.51 -4.41
C ARG A 210 18.62 2.55 -5.24
N CYS A 211 17.58 3.10 -5.87
CA CYS A 211 16.83 2.41 -6.90
C CYS A 211 17.54 2.60 -8.25
N PRO A 212 17.54 1.59 -9.14
CA PRO A 212 17.95 1.78 -10.53
C PRO A 212 17.20 2.95 -11.18
N MET A 213 17.93 3.74 -11.96
CA MET A 213 17.35 4.87 -12.68
C MET A 213 16.43 4.41 -13.81
N MET A 214 15.41 5.23 -14.04
CA MET A 214 14.62 5.21 -15.27
C MET A 214 15.52 5.40 -16.48
N SER A 215 15.10 4.89 -17.64
CA SER A 215 15.79 5.15 -18.91
C SER A 215 15.79 6.63 -19.26
N LEU A 216 14.71 7.34 -18.93
CA LEU A 216 14.59 8.79 -19.05
C LEU A 216 14.20 9.38 -17.68
N PRO A 217 15.18 9.84 -16.89
CA PRO A 217 14.93 10.48 -15.60
C PRO A 217 14.05 11.73 -15.72
N ARG A 218 13.08 11.85 -14.81
CA ARG A 218 11.98 12.81 -14.90
C ARG A 218 11.36 13.16 -13.54
N CYS A 219 10.56 14.21 -13.50
CA CYS A 219 9.67 14.59 -12.39
C CYS A 219 8.28 15.02 -12.90
N LEU A 220 7.33 15.28 -12.00
CA LEU A 220 5.97 15.76 -12.30
C LEU A 220 5.16 14.79 -13.18
N PHE A 221 5.39 13.49 -13.03
CA PHE A 221 4.76 12.44 -13.83
C PHE A 221 3.53 11.84 -13.12
N GLY A 222 2.66 11.20 -13.88
CA GLY A 222 1.58 10.41 -13.32
C GLY A 222 2.11 9.04 -12.93
N SER A 223 1.86 8.57 -11.71
CA SER A 223 2.33 7.27 -11.25
C SER A 223 1.30 6.50 -10.44
N SER A 224 1.34 5.17 -10.55
CA SER A 224 0.53 4.26 -9.72
C SER A 224 1.13 2.86 -9.76
N SER A 225 0.70 2.01 -8.83
CA SER A 225 1.14 0.62 -8.72
C SER A 225 -0.03 -0.34 -8.62
N SER A 226 0.22 -1.57 -9.05
CA SER A 226 -0.71 -2.69 -8.92
C SER A 226 0.10 -3.95 -8.63
N GLY A 227 0.12 -4.37 -7.37
CA GLY A 227 0.97 -5.48 -6.93
C GLY A 227 2.46 -5.11 -7.02
N GLU A 228 3.23 -5.93 -7.72
CA GLU A 228 4.68 -5.79 -7.91
C GLU A 228 5.08 -4.87 -9.06
N ILE A 229 4.11 -4.35 -9.81
CA ILE A 229 4.38 -3.43 -10.91
C ILE A 229 3.97 -2.00 -10.56
N ALA A 230 4.80 -1.06 -10.98
CA ALA A 230 4.54 0.37 -10.97
C ALA A 230 4.63 0.90 -12.39
N ILE A 231 3.74 1.80 -12.77
CA ILE A 231 3.82 2.52 -14.05
C ILE A 231 3.94 4.00 -13.76
N ILE A 232 4.87 4.64 -14.47
CA ILE A 232 5.01 6.08 -14.54
C ILE A 232 4.75 6.54 -15.97
N ALA A 233 4.12 7.70 -16.14
CA ALA A 233 3.80 8.23 -17.46
C ALA A 233 3.90 9.76 -17.50
N GLY A 234 4.53 10.26 -18.56
CA GLY A 234 4.72 11.69 -18.76
C GLY A 234 5.82 12.28 -17.91
N GLY A 235 5.60 13.46 -17.36
CA GLY A 235 6.56 14.24 -16.59
C GLY A 235 7.40 15.20 -17.42
N SER A 236 8.44 15.73 -16.80
CA SER A 236 9.44 16.60 -17.41
C SER A 236 10.84 16.08 -17.15
N ASP A 237 11.69 16.17 -18.17
CA ASP A 237 13.12 15.90 -18.03
C ASP A 237 13.86 17.07 -17.34
N MET A 238 15.18 16.94 -17.17
CA MET A 238 16.03 17.97 -16.56
C MET A 238 16.05 19.29 -17.33
N ALA A 239 15.79 19.26 -18.64
CA ALA A 239 15.72 20.45 -19.49
C ALA A 239 14.31 21.08 -19.50
N GLY A 240 13.35 20.45 -18.82
CA GLY A 240 11.96 20.90 -18.74
C GLY A 240 11.08 20.48 -19.92
N HIS A 241 11.57 19.61 -20.82
CA HIS A 241 10.74 19.10 -21.92
C HIS A 241 9.62 18.23 -21.36
N VAL A 242 8.40 18.45 -21.84
CA VAL A 242 7.23 17.66 -21.45
C VAL A 242 7.26 16.32 -22.19
N LEU A 243 7.22 15.23 -21.44
CA LEU A 243 7.42 13.88 -21.97
C LEU A 243 6.07 13.22 -22.29
N LYS A 244 6.07 12.37 -23.31
CA LYS A 244 4.97 11.44 -23.66
C LYS A 244 5.28 9.98 -23.34
N CYS A 245 6.54 9.67 -23.03
CA CYS A 245 6.98 8.32 -22.74
C CYS A 245 6.47 7.85 -21.36
N ALA A 246 6.35 6.54 -21.24
CA ALA A 246 5.96 5.86 -20.01
C ALA A 246 6.93 4.70 -19.74
N GLU A 247 7.09 4.35 -18.47
CA GLU A 247 7.97 3.26 -18.05
C GLU A 247 7.27 2.42 -16.97
N LEU A 248 7.52 1.12 -17.00
CA LEU A 248 7.04 0.15 -16.04
C LEU A 248 8.22 -0.31 -15.17
N TYR A 249 8.08 -0.24 -13.86
CA TYR A 249 9.01 -0.81 -12.91
C TYR A 249 8.44 -2.11 -12.33
N ASN A 250 9.26 -3.16 -12.32
CA ASN A 250 8.95 -4.41 -11.64
C ASN A 250 9.79 -4.53 -10.36
N SER A 251 9.14 -4.56 -9.20
CA SER A 251 9.83 -4.59 -7.90
C SER A 251 10.55 -5.90 -7.60
N GLU A 252 10.15 -7.00 -8.25
CA GLU A 252 10.79 -8.32 -8.06
C GLU A 252 12.07 -8.46 -8.87
N SER A 253 12.11 -7.94 -10.10
CA SER A 253 13.34 -7.91 -10.90
C SER A 253 14.21 -6.68 -10.63
N GLY A 254 13.62 -5.60 -10.11
CA GLY A 254 14.27 -4.31 -9.92
C GLY A 254 14.57 -3.57 -11.22
N ILE A 255 13.85 -3.86 -12.31
CA ILE A 255 14.15 -3.35 -13.65
C ILE A 255 13.03 -2.43 -14.14
N TRP A 256 13.44 -1.35 -14.82
CA TRP A 256 12.57 -0.47 -15.59
C TRP A 256 12.46 -0.93 -17.04
N GLU A 257 11.25 -0.97 -17.56
CA GLU A 257 10.93 -1.33 -18.94
C GLU A 257 10.25 -0.13 -19.61
N ALA A 258 10.75 0.26 -20.79
CA ALA A 258 10.09 1.30 -21.59
C ALA A 258 8.75 0.77 -22.13
N LEU A 259 7.70 1.58 -21.96
CA LEU A 259 6.39 1.33 -22.55
C LEU A 259 6.22 2.16 -23.82
N PRO A 260 5.26 1.80 -24.69
CA PRO A 260 4.87 2.65 -25.81
C PRO A 260 4.47 4.05 -25.34
N ASP A 261 4.75 5.04 -26.17
CA ASP A 261 4.41 6.43 -25.88
C ASP A 261 2.90 6.65 -25.78
N MET A 262 2.51 7.56 -24.90
CA MET A 262 1.18 8.16 -24.89
C MET A 262 0.92 8.96 -26.17
N ASN A 263 -0.35 9.25 -26.42
CA ASN A 263 -0.78 10.09 -27.53
C ASN A 263 -0.43 11.57 -27.31
N MET A 264 -0.41 12.03 -26.05
CA MET A 264 -0.08 13.41 -25.71
C MET A 264 1.02 13.48 -24.64
N PRO A 265 2.00 14.39 -24.79
CA PRO A 265 2.92 14.70 -23.72
C PRO A 265 2.16 15.37 -22.56
N ARG A 266 2.55 15.06 -21.32
CA ARG A 266 1.92 15.66 -20.13
C ARG A 266 2.87 15.71 -18.95
N ARG A 267 2.83 16.79 -18.18
CA ARG A 267 3.43 16.92 -16.82
C ARG A 267 2.37 17.41 -15.83
N LEU A 268 2.66 17.37 -14.54
CA LEU A 268 1.71 17.72 -13.47
C LEU A 268 0.41 16.89 -13.56
N CYS A 269 0.55 15.63 -13.96
CA CYS A 269 -0.56 14.71 -14.19
C CYS A 269 -0.59 13.63 -13.11
N SER A 270 -1.65 12.83 -13.09
CA SER A 270 -1.81 11.77 -12.08
C SER A 270 -2.20 10.46 -12.70
N GLY A 271 -1.55 9.40 -12.23
CA GLY A 271 -1.74 8.03 -12.69
C GLY A 271 -2.54 7.21 -11.69
N PHE A 272 -3.31 6.24 -12.17
CA PHE A 272 -4.05 5.31 -11.32
C PHE A 272 -4.40 4.02 -12.05
N PHE A 273 -4.58 2.93 -11.31
CA PHE A 273 -5.15 1.70 -11.85
C PHE A 273 -6.65 1.64 -11.63
N MET A 274 -7.39 1.32 -12.69
CA MET A 274 -8.84 1.13 -12.69
C MET A 274 -9.19 0.14 -13.81
N ASP A 275 -10.23 -0.68 -13.68
CA ASP A 275 -10.68 -1.62 -14.71
C ASP A 275 -9.57 -2.52 -15.30
N GLY A 276 -8.58 -2.88 -14.46
CA GLY A 276 -7.41 -3.68 -14.87
C GLY A 276 -6.45 -2.97 -15.85
N LYS A 277 -6.53 -1.64 -15.97
CA LYS A 277 -5.72 -0.80 -16.85
C LYS A 277 -5.08 0.34 -16.07
N PHE A 278 -4.01 0.90 -16.61
CA PHE A 278 -3.40 2.11 -16.06
C PHE A 278 -3.97 3.34 -16.76
N TYR A 279 -4.40 4.35 -16.02
CA TYR A 279 -4.92 5.60 -16.54
C TYR A 279 -4.02 6.74 -16.13
N VAL A 280 -3.98 7.79 -16.95
CA VAL A 280 -3.35 9.06 -16.62
C VAL A 280 -4.29 10.20 -17.02
N ILE A 281 -4.49 11.16 -16.11
CA ILE A 281 -5.41 12.28 -16.32
C ILE A 281 -4.79 13.63 -15.94
N GLY A 282 -5.43 14.70 -16.43
CA GLY A 282 -5.05 16.07 -16.16
C GLY A 282 -3.65 16.41 -16.64
N GLY A 283 -3.04 17.38 -15.95
CA GLY A 283 -1.73 17.91 -16.28
C GLY A 283 -1.74 18.87 -17.47
N MET A 284 -0.55 19.16 -17.98
CA MET A 284 -0.31 20.14 -19.02
C MET A 284 0.62 19.57 -20.10
N SER A 285 0.29 19.78 -21.37
CA SER A 285 1.14 19.39 -22.50
C SER A 285 2.25 20.40 -22.80
N SER A 286 2.07 21.63 -22.35
CA SER A 286 3.05 22.72 -22.46
C SER A 286 2.97 23.61 -21.21
N HIS A 287 3.62 24.78 -21.20
CA HIS A 287 3.52 25.71 -20.08
C HIS A 287 2.16 26.42 -19.98
N THR A 288 1.38 26.44 -21.06
CA THR A 288 0.10 27.14 -21.14
C THR A 288 -1.09 26.23 -21.37
N ASP A 289 -0.85 25.00 -21.86
CA ASP A 289 -1.91 24.15 -22.36
C ASP A 289 -2.26 23.05 -21.36
N SER A 290 -3.32 23.27 -20.58
CA SER A 290 -3.90 22.26 -19.69
C SER A 290 -4.70 21.20 -20.47
N LEU A 291 -4.55 19.94 -20.09
CA LEU A 291 -5.23 18.83 -20.74
C LEU A 291 -6.53 18.47 -20.04
N THR A 292 -7.60 18.30 -20.84
CA THR A 292 -8.89 17.74 -20.39
C THR A 292 -8.98 16.24 -20.65
N CYS A 293 -8.13 15.68 -21.53
CA CYS A 293 -8.19 14.27 -21.88
C CYS A 293 -7.41 13.40 -20.91
N GLY A 294 -8.00 12.25 -20.58
CA GLY A 294 -7.31 11.13 -19.98
C GLY A 294 -6.77 10.19 -21.06
N GLU A 295 -5.86 9.31 -20.68
CA GLU A 295 -5.42 8.19 -21.51
C GLU A 295 -5.38 6.92 -20.67
N GLU A 296 -5.82 5.80 -21.24
CA GLU A 296 -5.72 4.49 -20.63
C GLU A 296 -4.72 3.61 -21.38
N PHE A 297 -3.92 2.86 -20.63
CA PHE A 297 -2.98 1.87 -21.12
C PHE A 297 -3.47 0.48 -20.77
N ASN A 298 -3.67 -0.34 -21.80
CA ASN A 298 -3.99 -1.74 -21.64
C ASN A 298 -2.70 -2.56 -21.60
N LEU A 299 -2.41 -3.19 -20.46
CA LEU A 299 -1.19 -3.96 -20.26
C LEU A 299 -1.11 -5.21 -21.16
N LYS A 300 -2.25 -5.80 -21.56
CA LYS A 300 -2.29 -7.00 -22.40
C LYS A 300 -1.97 -6.67 -23.86
N THR A 301 -2.58 -5.61 -24.39
CA THR A 301 -2.38 -5.20 -25.79
C THR A 301 -1.19 -4.25 -25.94
N ARG A 302 -0.69 -3.68 -24.83
CA ARG A 302 0.37 -2.67 -24.77
C ARG A 302 0.05 -1.44 -25.63
N THR A 303 -1.20 -0.97 -25.56
CA THR A 303 -1.67 0.18 -26.35
C THR A 303 -2.33 1.23 -25.47
N TRP A 304 -2.14 2.50 -25.84
CA TRP A 304 -2.83 3.64 -25.25
C TRP A 304 -4.11 3.99 -26.00
N ARG A 305 -5.19 4.29 -25.27
CA ARG A 305 -6.42 4.89 -25.81
C ARG A 305 -6.70 6.22 -25.14
N ARG A 306 -6.93 7.25 -25.94
CA ARG A 306 -7.32 8.59 -25.46
C ARG A 306 -8.81 8.65 -25.12
N ILE A 307 -9.11 9.26 -23.98
CA ILE A 307 -10.47 9.54 -23.48
C ILE A 307 -10.62 11.06 -23.42
N ARG A 308 -11.45 11.62 -24.30
CA ARG A 308 -11.64 13.07 -24.40
C ARG A 308 -12.46 13.58 -23.21
N ASN A 309 -12.11 14.76 -22.69
CA ASN A 309 -12.84 15.43 -21.61
C ASN A 309 -13.04 14.57 -20.35
N MET A 310 -12.10 13.67 -20.06
CA MET A 310 -12.16 12.78 -18.89
C MET A 310 -11.95 13.55 -17.58
N TYR A 311 -11.19 14.64 -17.59
CA TYR A 311 -10.94 15.46 -16.40
C TYR A 311 -11.32 16.91 -16.70
N PRO A 312 -12.02 17.61 -15.79
CA PRO A 312 -12.28 19.03 -15.96
C PRO A 312 -10.94 19.74 -16.10
N GLY A 313 -10.69 20.34 -17.26
CA GLY A 313 -9.45 21.09 -17.48
C GLY A 313 -9.34 22.25 -16.49
N GLY A 314 -8.14 22.81 -16.36
CA GLY A 314 -7.94 23.97 -15.49
C GLY A 314 -6.74 23.87 -14.54
N ASN A 315 -6.02 22.74 -14.53
CA ASN A 315 -4.74 22.66 -13.81
C ASN A 315 -3.78 23.73 -14.34
N ARG A 316 -3.60 24.78 -13.54
CA ARG A 316 -2.56 25.79 -13.75
C ARG A 316 -1.23 25.26 -13.21
N ALA A 317 -0.12 25.80 -13.67
CA ALA A 317 1.21 25.42 -13.15
C ALA A 317 1.37 25.66 -11.64
N THR A 318 0.53 26.50 -11.03
CA THR A 318 0.52 26.82 -9.59
C THR A 318 -0.29 25.84 -8.73
N GLN A 319 -1.01 24.91 -9.37
CA GLN A 319 -1.88 23.94 -8.72
C GLN A 319 -1.19 22.59 -8.61
N SER A 320 -1.53 21.82 -7.58
CA SER A 320 -1.05 20.45 -7.48
C SER A 320 -1.58 19.60 -8.65
N PRO A 321 -0.88 18.51 -9.00
CA PRO A 321 -1.43 17.49 -9.90
C PRO A 321 -2.78 16.96 -9.38
N PRO A 322 -3.65 16.41 -10.26
CA PRO A 322 -4.95 15.90 -9.84
C PRO A 322 -4.86 14.95 -8.62
N LEU A 323 -5.44 15.34 -7.50
CA LEU A 323 -5.43 14.52 -6.29
C LEU A 323 -6.47 13.41 -6.42
N VAL A 324 -6.06 12.23 -6.88
CA VAL A 324 -6.95 11.12 -7.21
C VAL A 324 -6.71 9.86 -6.39
N ALA A 325 -7.78 9.10 -6.16
CA ALA A 325 -7.76 7.81 -5.50
C ALA A 325 -8.79 6.87 -6.13
N VAL A 326 -8.47 5.59 -6.21
CA VAL A 326 -9.38 4.55 -6.70
C VAL A 326 -9.72 3.60 -5.57
N VAL A 327 -11.00 3.54 -5.22
CA VAL A 327 -11.53 2.64 -4.19
C VAL A 327 -12.65 1.83 -4.82
N ASN A 328 -12.67 0.51 -4.60
CA ASN A 328 -13.67 -0.40 -5.16
C ASN A 328 -13.87 -0.22 -6.68
N ASN A 329 -12.77 -0.02 -7.41
CA ASN A 329 -12.76 0.23 -8.85
C ASN A 329 -13.53 1.50 -9.30
N GLN A 330 -13.80 2.42 -8.38
CA GLN A 330 -14.40 3.73 -8.64
C GLN A 330 -13.35 4.82 -8.41
N LEU A 331 -13.30 5.79 -9.34
CA LEU A 331 -12.34 6.88 -9.31
C LEU A 331 -12.93 8.09 -8.58
N TYR A 332 -12.14 8.63 -7.65
CA TYR A 332 -12.44 9.84 -6.90
C TYR A 332 -11.34 10.87 -7.07
N ALA A 333 -11.70 12.14 -6.99
CA ALA A 333 -10.77 13.25 -6.99
C ALA A 333 -11.11 14.21 -5.85
N ALA A 334 -10.09 14.71 -5.17
CA ALA A 334 -10.19 15.87 -4.30
C ALA A 334 -10.05 17.13 -5.16
N ASP A 335 -11.17 17.81 -5.40
CA ASP A 335 -11.19 19.09 -6.09
C ASP A 335 -10.80 20.21 -5.12
N GLN A 336 -9.57 20.67 -5.26
CA GLN A 336 -9.02 21.77 -4.46
C GLN A 336 -9.70 23.12 -4.71
N ALA A 337 -10.33 23.32 -5.87
CA ALA A 337 -10.91 24.62 -6.21
C ALA A 337 -12.27 24.82 -5.53
N THR A 338 -13.06 23.74 -5.42
CA THR A 338 -14.36 23.76 -4.74
C THR A 338 -14.32 23.17 -3.33
N ASN A 339 -13.18 22.60 -2.94
CA ASN A 339 -12.97 21.89 -1.67
C ASN A 339 -13.92 20.69 -1.49
N GLU A 340 -14.16 19.95 -2.57
CA GLU A 340 -15.11 18.83 -2.63
C GLU A 340 -14.42 17.55 -3.11
N VAL A 341 -14.94 16.40 -2.71
CA VAL A 341 -14.67 15.11 -3.33
C VAL A 341 -15.67 14.88 -4.45
N LYS A 342 -15.14 14.59 -5.64
CA LYS A 342 -15.91 14.24 -6.83
C LYS A 342 -15.66 12.78 -7.19
N LYS A 343 -16.72 12.07 -7.58
CA LYS A 343 -16.69 10.72 -8.12
C LYS A 343 -16.84 10.77 -9.63
N TYR A 344 -16.02 10.03 -10.35
CA TYR A 344 -16.09 9.91 -11.80
C TYR A 344 -17.16 8.90 -12.21
N ASP A 345 -18.08 9.35 -13.05
CA ASP A 345 -19.07 8.54 -13.74
C ASP A 345 -18.49 8.05 -15.07
N LYS A 346 -18.25 6.74 -15.15
CA LYS A 346 -17.62 6.09 -16.30
C LYS A 346 -18.55 6.02 -17.52
N GLU A 347 -19.86 5.92 -17.30
CA GLU A 347 -20.87 5.79 -18.36
C GLU A 347 -21.03 7.12 -19.09
N ASN A 348 -21.17 8.20 -18.31
CA ASN A 348 -21.42 9.54 -18.83
C ASN A 348 -20.14 10.36 -19.06
N ASN A 349 -18.98 9.90 -18.60
CA ASN A 349 -17.70 10.62 -18.66
C ASN A 349 -17.80 12.00 -17.98
N THR A 350 -18.36 12.02 -16.76
CA THR A 350 -18.60 13.23 -15.96
C THR A 350 -18.11 13.05 -14.52
N TRP A 351 -17.97 14.17 -13.79
CA TRP A 351 -17.59 14.18 -12.38
C TRP A 351 -18.73 14.72 -11.54
N ASN A 352 -19.18 13.93 -10.57
CA ASN A 352 -20.28 14.27 -9.68
C ASN A 352 -19.75 14.51 -8.28
N VAL A 353 -20.18 15.60 -7.63
CA VAL A 353 -19.85 15.88 -6.23
C VAL A 353 -20.50 14.82 -5.35
N VAL A 354 -19.73 14.26 -4.41
CA VAL A 354 -20.23 13.26 -3.46
C VAL A 354 -20.10 13.69 -2.01
N ARG A 355 -19.16 14.59 -1.68
CA ARG A 355 -18.88 14.99 -0.29
C ARG A 355 -17.98 16.23 -0.23
N PRO A 356 -18.06 17.09 0.80
CA PRO A 356 -17.01 18.09 1.07
C PRO A 356 -15.71 17.46 1.59
N LEU A 357 -14.56 18.11 1.36
CA LEU A 357 -13.30 17.70 1.98
C LEU A 357 -13.27 18.08 3.48
N PRO A 358 -12.66 17.26 4.35
CA PRO A 358 -12.60 17.53 5.80
C PRO A 358 -11.56 18.60 6.15
N VAL A 359 -10.72 18.96 5.18
CA VAL A 359 -9.64 19.92 5.31
C VAL A 359 -9.70 20.89 4.13
N ARG A 360 -9.14 22.09 4.32
CA ARG A 360 -9.09 23.14 3.31
C ARG A 360 -7.98 22.87 2.29
N ALA A 361 -8.32 22.23 1.18
CA ALA A 361 -7.43 22.00 0.05
C ALA A 361 -7.17 23.28 -0.77
N ASP A 362 -8.09 24.24 -0.70
CA ASP A 362 -8.04 25.53 -1.41
C ASP A 362 -6.92 26.45 -0.90
N SER A 363 -6.60 26.40 0.40
CA SER A 363 -5.63 27.32 1.02
C SER A 363 -4.21 27.24 0.47
N SER A 364 -3.86 26.15 -0.22
CA SER A 364 -2.53 25.96 -0.81
C SER A 364 -2.62 25.34 -2.21
N ASN A 365 -3.71 25.57 -2.95
CA ASN A 365 -3.91 25.01 -4.29
C ASN A 365 -3.65 23.49 -4.34
N GLY A 366 -4.15 22.77 -3.33
CA GLY A 366 -4.01 21.32 -3.11
C GLY A 366 -2.64 20.82 -2.68
N TRP A 367 -1.63 21.70 -2.54
CA TRP A 367 -0.35 21.32 -1.95
C TRP A 367 -0.48 21.08 -0.44
N GLY A 368 0.26 20.11 0.10
CA GLY A 368 0.22 19.77 1.52
C GLY A 368 -0.93 18.85 1.93
N LEU A 369 -1.72 18.39 0.96
CA LEU A 369 -2.81 17.44 1.10
C LEU A 369 -2.45 16.11 0.45
N ALA A 370 -2.66 15.00 1.14
CA ALA A 370 -2.63 13.68 0.52
C ALA A 370 -4.05 13.12 0.39
N PHE A 371 -4.43 12.72 -0.83
CA PHE A 371 -5.66 12.00 -1.11
C PHE A 371 -5.29 10.64 -1.69
N LYS A 372 -5.57 9.55 -0.96
CA LYS A 372 -5.13 8.19 -1.32
C LYS A 372 -6.20 7.16 -1.01
N ALA A 373 -6.15 6.03 -1.70
CA ALA A 373 -6.93 4.84 -1.35
C ALA A 373 -6.16 4.00 -0.31
N CYS A 374 -6.83 3.62 0.77
CA CYS A 374 -6.30 2.74 1.80
C CYS A 374 -7.28 1.59 2.02
N GLY A 375 -7.09 0.49 1.27
CA GLY A 375 -8.05 -0.61 1.23
C GLY A 375 -9.38 -0.19 0.59
N ASP A 376 -10.47 -0.38 1.33
CA ASP A 376 -11.84 -0.01 1.00
C ASP A 376 -12.16 1.46 1.33
N LYS A 377 -11.16 2.26 1.74
CA LYS A 377 -11.34 3.62 2.27
C LYS A 377 -10.65 4.65 1.40
N LEU A 378 -11.27 5.82 1.28
CA LEU A 378 -10.60 7.05 0.89
C LEU A 378 -9.93 7.66 2.13
N LEU A 379 -8.67 8.01 2.01
CA LEU A 379 -7.86 8.64 3.05
C LEU A 379 -7.53 10.07 2.61
N VAL A 380 -7.84 11.03 3.46
CA VAL A 380 -7.43 12.43 3.34
C VAL A 380 -6.48 12.74 4.49
N VAL A 381 -5.24 13.10 4.17
CA VAL A 381 -4.24 13.51 5.16
C VAL A 381 -3.91 14.97 4.93
N GLY A 382 -4.17 15.81 5.92
CA GLY A 382 -3.96 17.24 5.81
C GLY A 382 -3.58 17.87 7.15
N GLY A 383 -3.00 19.06 7.08
CA GLY A 383 -2.69 19.85 8.26
C GLY A 383 -3.92 20.56 8.82
N HIS A 384 -3.97 20.65 10.15
CA HIS A 384 -4.91 21.49 10.87
C HIS A 384 -4.13 22.48 11.73
N ARG A 385 -4.48 23.76 11.62
CA ARG A 385 -3.89 24.85 12.41
C ARG A 385 -4.91 25.29 13.47
N GLY A 386 -4.63 24.97 14.73
CA GLY A 386 -5.48 25.37 15.86
C GLY A 386 -4.71 26.18 16.91
N PRO A 387 -5.40 26.71 17.94
CA PRO A 387 -4.77 27.43 19.05
C PRO A 387 -3.73 26.59 19.80
N GLN A 388 -3.88 25.27 19.75
CA GLN A 388 -3.01 24.29 20.41
C GLN A 388 -1.77 23.91 19.57
N GLY A 389 -1.62 24.47 18.37
CA GLY A 389 -0.50 24.22 17.46
C GLY A 389 -0.91 23.65 16.11
N GLU A 390 0.09 23.19 15.36
CA GLU A 390 -0.08 22.53 14.07
C GLU A 390 -0.05 21.00 14.23
N VAL A 391 -1.07 20.33 13.69
CA VAL A 391 -1.18 18.87 13.69
C VAL A 391 -1.50 18.37 12.29
N ILE A 392 -1.19 17.11 12.02
CA ILE A 392 -1.65 16.42 10.82
C ILE A 392 -2.71 15.42 11.20
N VAL A 393 -3.85 15.48 10.51
CA VAL A 393 -4.99 14.60 10.76
C VAL A 393 -5.17 13.67 9.58
N LEU A 394 -5.33 12.38 9.87
CA LEU A 394 -5.64 11.35 8.91
C LEU A 394 -7.15 11.11 8.98
N HIS A 395 -7.90 11.67 8.04
CA HIS A 395 -9.32 11.44 7.88
C HIS A 395 -9.57 10.28 6.93
N TYR A 396 -10.61 9.50 7.16
CA TYR A 396 -11.05 8.49 6.21
C TYR A 396 -12.56 8.48 6.01
N TRP A 397 -12.95 7.95 4.86
CA TRP A 397 -14.34 7.73 4.50
C TRP A 397 -14.44 6.43 3.70
N ARG A 398 -15.45 5.61 3.99
CA ARG A 398 -15.80 4.41 3.21
C ARG A 398 -16.92 4.75 2.22
N PRO A 399 -16.66 4.73 0.91
CA PRO A 399 -17.72 4.88 -0.07
C PRO A 399 -18.57 3.59 -0.13
N GLU A 400 -19.71 3.58 0.54
CA GLU A 400 -20.72 2.51 0.44
C GLU A 400 -21.76 2.85 -0.64
N GLU A 401 -22.31 1.82 -1.30
CA GLU A 401 -23.44 2.01 -2.20
C GLU A 401 -24.68 2.43 -1.39
N GLY A 402 -25.06 3.71 -1.51
CA GLY A 402 -26.27 4.26 -0.87
C GLY A 402 -26.03 5.13 0.37
N ASN A 403 -24.81 5.15 0.94
CA ASN A 403 -24.51 5.94 2.13
C ASN A 403 -24.01 7.36 1.77
N MET A 404 -24.94 8.19 1.30
CA MET A 404 -24.76 9.66 1.21
C MET A 404 -25.06 10.34 2.57
N GLY A 405 -25.31 9.56 3.64
CA GLY A 405 -26.10 9.99 4.80
C GLY A 405 -25.36 10.40 6.07
N GLY A 406 -24.03 10.46 6.08
CA GLY A 406 -23.28 11.12 7.15
C GLY A 406 -22.39 12.19 6.54
N GLU A 407 -22.45 13.45 6.98
CA GLU A 407 -21.61 14.53 6.43
C GLU A 407 -20.14 14.42 6.85
N ASP A 408 -19.87 13.73 7.97
CA ASP A 408 -18.58 13.78 8.64
C ASP A 408 -17.61 12.69 8.16
N TRP A 409 -16.33 13.07 8.11
CA TRP A 409 -15.21 12.17 7.91
C TRP A 409 -14.74 11.61 9.25
N ASP A 410 -14.51 10.30 9.32
CA ASP A 410 -13.95 9.70 10.51
C ASP A 410 -12.47 10.06 10.67
N ILE A 411 -12.04 10.26 11.90
CA ILE A 411 -10.62 10.49 12.23
C ILE A 411 -9.97 9.13 12.46
N LEU A 412 -8.99 8.80 11.61
CA LEU A 412 -8.19 7.58 11.74
C LEU A 412 -7.07 7.76 12.77
N SER A 413 -6.39 8.91 12.75
CA SER A 413 -5.29 9.22 13.68
C SER A 413 -4.95 10.71 13.62
N ILE A 414 -4.35 11.22 14.69
CA ILE A 414 -3.81 12.58 14.77
C ILE A 414 -2.32 12.49 15.07
N ARG A 415 -1.52 13.16 14.24
CA ARG A 415 -0.08 13.30 14.43
C ARG A 415 0.23 14.70 14.96
N GLU A 416 0.48 14.75 16.26
CA GLU A 416 0.91 15.97 16.92
C GLU A 416 2.35 16.35 16.53
N ARG A 417 2.65 17.66 16.57
CA ARG A 417 4.01 18.21 16.36
C ARG A 417 4.64 17.84 15.00
N ALA A 418 3.81 17.56 14.00
CA ALA A 418 4.25 17.19 12.66
C ALA A 418 4.18 18.36 11.65
N GLY A 419 3.86 19.57 12.12
CA GLY A 419 3.56 20.72 11.27
C GLY A 419 2.15 20.64 10.66
N ALA A 420 1.87 21.50 9.68
CA ALA A 420 0.59 21.53 8.96
C ALA A 420 0.71 21.16 7.46
N PHE A 421 1.83 20.58 7.03
CA PHE A 421 2.08 20.30 5.61
C PHE A 421 2.50 18.85 5.38
N VAL A 422 1.76 18.12 4.53
CA VAL A 422 2.14 16.77 4.10
C VAL A 422 3.00 16.89 2.85
N TYR A 423 4.31 16.64 2.98
CA TYR A 423 5.24 16.70 1.84
C TYR A 423 5.09 15.49 0.92
N ASN A 424 4.81 14.33 1.49
CA ASN A 424 4.61 13.13 0.69
C ASN A 424 3.79 12.06 1.43
N CYS A 425 3.08 11.25 0.66
CA CYS A 425 2.26 10.16 1.16
C CYS A 425 2.20 9.01 0.14
N ALA A 426 2.45 7.79 0.61
CA ALA A 426 2.27 6.56 -0.14
C ALA A 426 1.54 5.51 0.71
N ILE A 427 0.74 4.68 0.06
CA ILE A 427 0.04 3.56 0.70
C ILE A 427 0.65 2.26 0.21
N MET A 428 1.18 1.45 1.13
CA MET A 428 1.73 0.14 0.81
C MET A 428 0.75 -0.95 1.29
N GLY A 429 0.22 -1.74 0.36
CA GLY A 429 -0.60 -2.92 0.65
C GLY A 429 0.22 -4.19 0.49
N CYS A 430 0.55 -4.85 1.60
CA CYS A 430 1.37 -6.08 1.64
C CYS A 430 0.78 -7.15 2.54
#